data_AF-A0A2N6M2B9-F1
#
_entry.id   AF-A0A2N6M2B9-F1
#
_cell.length_a   1.000
_cell.length_b   1.000
_cell.length_c   1.000
_cell.angle_alpha   90.00
_cell.angle_beta   90.00
_cell.angle_gamma   90.00
#
_symmetry.space_group_name_H-M   'P 1'
#
loop_
_entity.id
_entity.type
_entity.pdbx_description
1 polymer ?
#
loop_
_entity_poly.entity_id
_entity_poly.type
_entity_poly.pdbx_seq_one_letter_code
_entity_poly.pdbx_strand_id
1 'polypeptide(L)'
;MSSFTCHGWTIFFYPLFNEQWVELSHRVRILKTKLTKEEFIKHPDAKLLKALDIGIKEKIPQDPFASYFVLQKPLQKYGRLKKMGLPERYRLFFRAFKEQKIIVILWLGFPRKEGDKKDCYQVFSKKVMNGGLPESIHELLAECQKEDFQAEQEDITNDS
;
A
#
# COMPACT_ATOMS: atom_id res chain seq x y z
N MET A 1 6.82 -10.91 -3.77
CA MET A 1 7.64 -9.76 -4.22
C MET A 1 7.60 -8.73 -3.11
N SER A 2 8.51 -8.83 -2.15
CA SER A 2 8.64 -7.89 -1.03
C SER A 2 9.15 -6.51 -1.45
N SER A 3 9.77 -6.40 -2.63
CA SER A 3 10.16 -5.12 -3.20
C SER A 3 10.35 -5.12 -4.71
N PHE A 4 10.38 -3.92 -5.31
CA PHE A 4 10.82 -3.69 -6.69
C PHE A 4 11.44 -2.29 -6.82
N THR A 5 12.16 -2.03 -7.91
CA THR A 5 12.76 -0.71 -8.17
C THR A 5 12.10 -0.01 -9.34
N CYS A 6 11.71 1.25 -9.20
CA CYS A 6 11.29 2.11 -10.30
C CYS A 6 11.65 3.58 -10.04
N HIS A 7 11.88 4.36 -11.10
CA HIS A 7 12.25 5.79 -10.99
C HIS A 7 13.42 6.07 -10.02
N GLY A 8 14.36 5.13 -9.87
CA GLY A 8 15.49 5.25 -8.94
C GLY A 8 15.14 5.05 -7.46
N TRP A 9 13.94 4.59 -7.14
CA TRP A 9 13.48 4.24 -5.80
C TRP A 9 13.28 2.73 -5.66
N THR A 10 13.72 2.16 -4.54
CA THR A 10 13.32 0.81 -4.15
C THR A 10 12.05 0.89 -3.31
N ILE A 11 11.01 0.19 -3.76
CA ILE A 11 9.68 0.21 -3.16
C ILE A 11 9.46 -1.11 -2.44
N PHE A 12 9.12 -1.04 -1.15
CA PHE A 12 8.75 -2.17 -0.31
C PHE A 12 7.27 -2.12 0.04
N PHE A 13 6.65 -3.30 0.15
CA PHE A 13 5.29 -3.43 0.69
C PHE A 13 5.38 -3.91 2.13
N TYR A 14 4.91 -3.08 3.05
CA TYR A 14 4.79 -3.48 4.45
C TYR A 14 3.74 -4.60 4.58
N PRO A 15 3.92 -5.58 5.49
CA PRO A 15 3.01 -6.71 5.70
C PRO A 15 1.52 -6.38 5.59
N LEU A 16 1.10 -5.37 6.34
CA LEU A 16 -0.29 -4.93 6.39
C LEU A 16 -0.83 -4.48 5.01
N PHE A 17 -0.01 -3.84 4.18
CA PHE A 17 -0.41 -3.48 2.83
C PHE A 17 -0.25 -4.65 1.85
N ASN A 18 0.76 -5.49 2.03
CA ASN A 18 1.00 -6.65 1.18
C ASN A 18 -0.21 -7.59 1.19
N GLU A 19 -0.78 -7.88 2.36
CA GLU A 19 -2.02 -8.66 2.49
C GLU A 19 -3.18 -8.03 1.68
N GLN A 20 -3.39 -6.72 1.81
CA GLN A 20 -4.43 -5.99 1.06
C GLN A 20 -4.20 -6.02 -0.45
N TRP A 21 -2.94 -5.94 -0.87
CA TRP A 21 -2.54 -6.00 -2.28
C TRP A 21 -2.77 -7.38 -2.88
N VAL A 22 -2.38 -8.44 -2.17
CA VAL A 22 -2.58 -9.83 -2.59
C VAL A 22 -4.07 -10.15 -2.71
N GLU A 23 -4.87 -9.81 -1.70
CA GLU A 23 -6.32 -10.04 -1.71
C GLU A 23 -7.00 -9.31 -2.90
N LEU A 24 -6.67 -8.03 -3.11
CA LEU A 24 -7.22 -7.26 -4.21
C LEU A 24 -6.78 -7.82 -5.57
N SER A 25 -5.50 -8.18 -5.72
CA SER A 25 -4.96 -8.76 -6.96
C SER A 25 -5.63 -10.08 -7.29
N HIS A 26 -5.86 -10.93 -6.29
CA HIS A 26 -6.55 -12.21 -6.45
C HIS A 26 -8.01 -12.01 -6.90
N ARG A 27 -8.76 -11.12 -6.24
CA ARG A 27 -10.13 -10.77 -6.66
C ARG A 27 -10.17 -10.27 -8.11
N VAL A 28 -9.27 -9.37 -8.49
CA VAL A 28 -9.20 -8.83 -9.85
C VAL A 28 -8.86 -9.93 -10.87
N ARG A 29 -7.99 -10.87 -10.52
CA ARG A 29 -7.68 -12.03 -11.38
C ARG A 29 -8.92 -12.88 -11.64
N ILE A 30 -9.70 -13.18 -10.60
CA ILE A 30 -10.97 -13.92 -10.72
C ILE A 30 -11.99 -13.13 -11.55
N LEU A 31 -12.12 -11.82 -11.34
CA LEU A 31 -13.05 -10.99 -12.11
C LEU A 31 -12.72 -11.00 -13.60
N LYS A 32 -11.43 -11.02 -13.95
CA LYS A 32 -10.96 -11.07 -15.35
C LYS A 32 -11.40 -12.34 -16.08
N THR A 33 -11.60 -13.46 -15.37
CA THR A 33 -12.09 -14.71 -15.98
C THR A 33 -13.61 -14.79 -16.05
N LYS A 34 -14.33 -13.98 -15.27
CA LYS A 34 -15.80 -14.04 -15.14
C LYS A 34 -16.53 -12.96 -15.94
N LEU A 35 -15.90 -11.81 -16.17
CA LEU A 35 -16.54 -10.66 -16.80
C LEU A 35 -16.11 -10.47 -18.25
N THR A 36 -16.96 -9.83 -19.05
CA THR A 36 -16.53 -9.29 -20.34
C THR A 36 -15.49 -8.20 -20.15
N LYS A 37 -14.76 -7.86 -21.21
CA LYS A 37 -13.72 -6.81 -21.16
C LYS A 37 -14.31 -5.46 -20.74
N GLU A 38 -15.47 -5.12 -21.27
CA GLU A 38 -16.18 -3.86 -21.03
C GLU A 38 -16.64 -3.74 -19.56
N GLU A 39 -17.13 -4.84 -18.98
CA GLU A 39 -17.53 -4.90 -17.57
C GLU A 39 -16.30 -4.86 -16.65
N PHE A 40 -15.26 -5.63 -16.97
CA PHE A 40 -14.03 -5.70 -16.19
C PHE A 40 -13.37 -4.33 -16.02
N ILE A 41 -13.23 -3.56 -17.11
CA ILE A 41 -12.61 -2.22 -17.07
C ILE A 41 -13.44 -1.25 -16.22
N LYS A 42 -14.75 -1.47 -16.10
CA LYS A 42 -15.65 -0.63 -15.29
C LYS A 42 -15.70 -1.06 -13.83
N HIS A 43 -15.30 -2.29 -13.49
CA HIS A 43 -15.40 -2.86 -12.15
C HIS A 43 -14.59 -2.06 -11.10
N PRO A 44 -15.16 -1.78 -9.91
CA PRO A 44 -14.49 -1.00 -8.88
C PRO A 44 -13.12 -1.55 -8.46
N ASP A 45 -13.01 -2.87 -8.25
CA ASP A 45 -11.74 -3.50 -7.82
C ASP A 45 -10.65 -3.40 -8.89
N ALA A 46 -11.00 -3.58 -10.17
CA ALA A 46 -10.04 -3.45 -11.27
C ALA A 46 -9.54 -2.00 -11.39
N LYS A 47 -10.44 -1.03 -11.22
CA LYS A 47 -10.08 0.40 -11.17
C LYS A 47 -9.21 0.72 -9.96
N LEU A 48 -9.52 0.16 -8.78
CA LEU A 48 -8.74 0.36 -7.57
C LEU A 48 -7.33 -0.19 -7.73
N LEU A 49 -7.18 -1.43 -8.20
CA LEU A 49 -5.87 -2.04 -8.42
C LEU A 49 -5.04 -1.23 -9.41
N LYS A 50 -5.63 -0.83 -10.54
CA LYS A 50 -4.96 0.04 -11.53
C LYS A 50 -4.54 1.37 -10.92
N ALA A 51 -5.40 2.00 -10.13
CA ALA A 51 -5.10 3.27 -9.50
C ALA A 51 -3.97 3.16 -8.46
N LEU A 52 -3.92 2.07 -7.70
CA LEU A 52 -2.84 1.78 -6.76
C LEU A 52 -1.52 1.51 -7.50
N ASP A 53 -1.54 0.70 -8.56
CA ASP A 53 -0.35 0.40 -9.36
C ASP A 53 0.30 1.68 -9.92
N ILE A 54 -0.51 2.55 -10.55
CA ILE A 54 -0.06 3.87 -11.02
C ILE A 54 0.40 4.74 -9.85
N GLY A 55 -0.33 4.76 -8.74
CA GLY A 55 0.02 5.54 -7.56
C GLY A 55 1.41 5.19 -7.01
N ILE A 56 1.68 3.90 -6.89
CA ILE A 56 2.90 3.34 -6.33
C ILE A 56 4.07 3.44 -7.31
N LYS A 57 3.86 3.12 -8.60
CA LYS A 57 4.95 3.04 -9.57
C LYS A 57 5.29 4.37 -10.21
N GLU A 58 4.31 5.25 -10.38
CA GLU A 58 4.46 6.48 -11.16
C GLU A 58 4.31 7.73 -10.29
N LYS A 59 3.33 7.80 -9.38
CA LYS A 59 3.02 9.09 -8.72
C LYS A 59 3.88 9.37 -7.51
N ILE A 60 4.00 8.41 -6.60
CA ILE A 60 4.81 8.56 -5.39
C ILE A 60 6.31 8.72 -5.72
N PRO A 61 6.92 7.91 -6.61
CA PRO A 61 8.37 7.97 -6.83
C PRO A 61 8.85 9.22 -7.57
N GLN A 62 7.97 9.97 -8.25
CA GLN A 62 8.35 11.20 -8.95
C GLN A 62 8.78 12.31 -7.98
N ASP A 63 8.03 12.48 -6.88
CA ASP A 63 8.42 13.34 -5.76
C ASP A 63 7.74 12.84 -4.46
N PRO A 64 8.35 11.89 -3.73
CA PRO A 64 7.73 11.33 -2.54
C PRO A 64 7.68 12.30 -1.35
N PHE A 65 8.37 13.44 -1.43
CA PHE A 65 8.37 14.49 -0.39
C PHE A 65 7.52 15.70 -0.76
N ALA A 66 6.76 15.62 -1.85
CA ALA A 66 5.86 16.69 -2.27
C ALA A 66 4.89 17.10 -1.15
N SER A 67 4.64 18.40 -1.03
CA SER A 67 3.82 18.98 0.04
C SER A 67 2.38 18.44 0.09
N TYR A 68 1.83 18.00 -1.04
CA TYR A 68 0.48 17.41 -1.10
C TYR A 68 0.41 15.98 -0.54
N PHE A 69 1.54 15.31 -0.31
CA PHE A 69 1.61 14.03 0.40
C PHE A 69 1.76 14.18 1.91
N VAL A 70 2.32 15.29 2.38
CA VAL A 70 2.69 15.50 3.78
C VAL A 70 1.47 15.47 4.70
N LEU A 71 1.63 14.81 5.85
CA LEU A 71 0.66 14.77 6.94
C LEU A 71 1.04 15.76 8.05
N GLN A 72 0.04 16.14 8.87
CA GLN A 72 0.27 17.00 10.04
C GLN A 72 0.86 16.20 11.21
N LYS A 73 1.40 16.92 12.22
CA LYS A 73 1.89 16.30 13.45
C LYS A 73 0.78 15.43 14.09
N PRO A 74 1.10 14.25 14.66
CA PRO A 74 2.44 13.65 14.82
C PRO A 74 2.94 12.83 13.61
N LEU A 75 2.19 12.81 12.49
CA LEU A 75 2.44 11.91 11.36
C LEU A 75 3.30 12.52 10.24
N GLN A 76 4.00 13.63 10.50
CA GLN A 76 4.80 14.36 9.51
C GLN A 76 5.91 13.53 8.81
N LYS A 77 6.31 12.40 9.40
CA LYS A 77 7.28 11.45 8.81
C LYS A 77 6.64 10.57 7.71
N TYR A 78 5.33 10.60 7.56
CA TYR A 78 4.55 9.76 6.66
C TYR A 78 3.91 10.59 5.54
N GLY A 79 3.75 9.97 4.38
CA GLY A 79 3.03 10.50 3.23
C GLY A 79 1.67 9.83 3.05
N ARG A 80 0.74 10.53 2.40
CA ARG A 80 -0.57 10.00 2.02
C ARG A 80 -0.92 10.37 0.58
N LEU A 81 -1.01 9.38 -0.29
CA LEU A 81 -1.63 9.54 -1.60
C LEU A 81 -3.15 9.52 -1.46
N LYS A 82 -3.79 10.56 -1.99
CA LYS A 82 -5.24 10.71 -2.12
C LYS A 82 -5.56 11.37 -3.44
N LYS A 83 -6.78 11.14 -3.96
CA LYS A 83 -7.16 11.60 -5.30
C LYS A 83 -6.18 11.01 -6.33
N MET A 84 -5.90 11.73 -7.42
CA MET A 84 -5.00 11.27 -8.48
C MET A 84 -5.38 9.88 -9.02
N GLY A 85 -6.66 9.67 -9.33
CA GLY A 85 -7.17 8.40 -9.85
C GLY A 85 -7.48 7.35 -8.78
N LEU A 86 -7.01 7.50 -7.54
CA LEU A 86 -7.46 6.67 -6.43
C LEU A 86 -8.92 7.01 -6.09
N PRO A 87 -9.83 6.02 -5.92
CA PRO A 87 -11.22 6.33 -5.61
C PRO A 87 -11.33 7.14 -4.32
N GLU A 88 -12.27 8.09 -4.28
CA GLU A 88 -12.29 9.18 -3.30
C GLU A 88 -12.22 8.74 -1.84
N ARG A 89 -12.79 7.57 -1.54
CA ARG A 89 -12.80 6.98 -0.20
C ARG A 89 -11.46 6.40 0.26
N TYR A 90 -10.57 6.04 -0.66
CA TYR A 90 -9.31 5.38 -0.31
C TYR A 90 -8.18 6.38 -0.05
N ARG A 91 -7.28 6.01 0.85
CA ARG A 91 -6.05 6.74 1.16
C ARG A 91 -4.91 5.74 1.27
N LEU A 92 -3.88 5.91 0.46
CA LEU A 92 -2.68 5.07 0.52
C LEU A 92 -1.62 5.78 1.35
N PHE A 93 -1.17 5.14 2.43
CA PHE A 93 -0.14 5.67 3.33
C PHE A 93 1.21 5.04 3.01
N PHE A 94 2.26 5.86 3.06
CA PHE A 94 3.62 5.43 2.77
C PHE A 94 4.63 6.20 3.61
N ARG A 95 5.89 5.77 3.59
CA ARG A 95 7.03 6.51 4.15
C ARG A 95 8.21 6.43 3.18
N ALA A 96 8.89 7.56 2.98
CA ALA A 96 10.06 7.64 2.12
C ALA A 96 11.31 7.98 2.92
N PHE A 97 12.44 7.41 2.52
CA PHE A 97 13.76 7.59 3.11
C PHE A 97 14.71 8.09 2.02
N LYS A 98 15.15 9.34 2.15
CA LYS A 98 15.84 10.07 1.08
C LYS A 98 17.22 9.50 0.81
N GLU A 99 17.95 9.18 1.88
CA GLU A 99 19.35 8.76 1.85
C GLU A 99 19.49 7.41 1.15
N GLN A 100 18.59 6.46 1.46
CA GLN A 100 18.60 5.11 0.87
C GLN A 100 17.80 5.02 -0.44
N LYS A 101 17.08 6.09 -0.83
CA LYS A 101 16.10 6.08 -1.92
C LYS A 101 15.08 4.93 -1.79
N ILE A 102 14.50 4.81 -0.60
CA ILE A 102 13.51 3.77 -0.28
C ILE A 102 12.13 4.39 -0.07
N ILE A 103 11.09 3.72 -0.60
CA ILE A 103 9.69 3.99 -0.29
C ILE A 103 9.09 2.71 0.31
N VAL A 104 8.45 2.83 1.47
CA VAL A 104 7.68 1.73 2.07
C VAL A 104 6.21 2.08 1.97
N ILE A 105 5.44 1.26 1.26
CA ILE A 105 3.97 1.36 1.20
C ILE A 105 3.40 0.65 2.42
N LEU A 106 2.70 1.40 3.28
CA LEU A 106 2.40 0.95 4.64
C LEU A 106 1.00 0.38 4.78
N TRP A 107 0.01 1.05 4.20
CA TRP A 107 -1.39 0.69 4.41
C TRP A 107 -2.34 1.38 3.43
N LEU A 108 -3.35 0.64 2.96
CA LEU A 108 -4.50 1.19 2.24
C LEU A 108 -5.67 1.40 3.20
N GLY A 109 -5.92 2.66 3.56
CA GLY A 109 -7.08 3.04 4.35
C GLY A 109 -8.34 3.23 3.51
N PHE A 110 -9.48 2.78 4.04
CA PHE A 110 -10.82 3.05 3.51
C PHE A 110 -11.82 3.29 4.66
N PRO A 111 -12.85 4.13 4.47
CA PRO A 111 -13.89 4.31 5.45
C PRO A 111 -14.68 3.01 5.60
N ARG A 112 -14.97 2.62 6.85
CA ARG A 112 -15.66 1.36 7.15
C ARG A 112 -17.12 1.37 6.70
N LYS A 113 -17.74 2.56 6.57
CA LYS A 113 -19.11 2.77 6.08
C LYS A 113 -19.24 4.11 5.34
N GLU A 114 -20.19 4.21 4.42
CA GLU A 114 -20.55 5.46 3.75
C GLU A 114 -21.11 6.45 4.78
N GLY A 115 -20.53 7.66 4.86
CA GLY A 115 -20.86 8.65 5.89
C GLY A 115 -20.12 8.49 7.24
N ASP A 116 -19.23 7.50 7.39
CA ASP A 116 -18.47 7.31 8.64
C ASP A 116 -17.41 8.43 8.81
N LYS A 117 -17.46 9.12 9.95
CA LYS A 117 -16.51 10.16 10.35
C LYS A 117 -15.17 9.60 10.85
N LYS A 118 -15.02 8.28 10.98
CA LYS A 118 -13.71 7.65 11.24
C LYS A 118 -12.82 7.80 10.01
N ASP A 119 -12.19 8.97 9.91
CA ASP A 119 -11.19 9.29 8.91
C ASP A 119 -10.10 8.21 8.96
N CYS A 120 -9.71 7.69 7.80
CA CYS A 120 -8.57 6.77 7.66
C CYS A 120 -7.33 7.33 8.35
N TYR A 121 -7.20 8.66 8.41
CA TYR A 121 -6.18 9.34 9.21
C TYR A 121 -6.22 8.99 10.70
N GLN A 122 -7.39 8.95 11.34
CA GLN A 122 -7.50 8.58 12.76
C GLN A 122 -7.14 7.12 13.00
N VAL A 123 -7.56 6.22 12.11
CA VAL A 123 -7.22 4.79 12.19
C VAL A 123 -5.71 4.60 12.04
N PHE A 124 -5.11 5.24 11.04
CA PHE A 124 -3.66 5.20 10.83
C PHE A 124 -2.91 5.82 12.01
N SER A 125 -3.35 6.98 12.49
CA SER A 125 -2.75 7.65 13.65
C SER A 125 -2.76 6.76 14.89
N LYS A 126 -3.90 6.13 15.22
CA LYS A 126 -3.97 5.16 16.33
C LYS A 126 -3.05 3.97 16.11
N LYS A 127 -2.96 3.45 14.88
CA LYS A 127 -2.08 2.32 14.55
C LYS A 127 -0.60 2.70 14.76
N VAL A 128 -0.19 3.90 14.36
CA VAL A 128 1.17 4.41 14.60
C VAL A 128 1.42 4.64 16.10
N MET A 129 0.53 5.34 16.79
CA MET A 129 0.71 5.69 18.21
C MET A 129 0.73 4.45 19.13
N ASN A 130 0.06 3.37 18.75
CA ASN A 130 0.08 2.11 19.49
C ASN A 130 1.30 1.23 19.18
N GLY A 131 2.31 1.74 18.46
CA GLY A 131 3.51 0.97 18.08
C GLY A 131 3.28 -0.05 16.97
N GLY A 132 2.17 0.04 16.23
CA GLY A 132 1.84 -0.88 15.15
C GLY A 132 2.62 -0.68 13.85
N LEU A 133 3.52 0.31 13.81
CA LEU A 133 4.45 0.56 12.71
C LEU A 133 5.82 0.93 13.29
N PRO A 134 6.92 0.24 12.91
CA PRO A 134 8.25 0.58 13.38
C PRO A 134 8.71 1.98 12.95
N GLU A 135 9.55 2.60 13.78
CA GLU A 135 10.05 3.95 13.52
C GLU A 135 11.33 3.98 12.68
N SER A 136 12.17 2.95 12.74
CA SER A 136 13.40 2.90 11.97
C SER A 136 13.21 2.25 10.60
N ILE A 137 14.06 2.62 9.63
CA ILE A 137 14.08 1.96 8.33
C ILE A 137 14.42 0.47 8.46
N HIS A 138 15.38 0.14 9.34
CA HIS A 138 15.84 -1.23 9.53
C HIS A 138 14.72 -2.15 10.04
N GLU A 139 13.95 -1.70 11.03
CA GLU A 139 12.82 -2.48 11.53
C GLU A 139 11.69 -2.59 10.49
N LEU A 140 11.40 -1.52 9.75
CA LEU A 140 10.40 -1.58 8.67
C LEU A 140 10.80 -2.60 7.59
N LEU A 141 12.06 -2.60 7.17
CA LEU A 141 12.57 -3.55 6.19
C LEU A 141 12.60 -4.98 6.73
N ALA A 142 12.96 -5.16 8.01
CA ALA A 142 12.92 -6.47 8.66
C ALA A 142 11.50 -7.06 8.65
N GLU A 143 10.48 -6.25 8.95
CA GLU A 143 9.08 -6.70 8.84
C GLU A 143 8.68 -7.07 7.40
N CYS A 144 9.15 -6.31 6.40
CA CYS A 144 8.89 -6.64 4.99
C CYS A 144 9.57 -7.94 4.55
N GLN A 145 10.70 -8.31 5.16
CA GLN A 145 11.46 -9.52 4.83
C GLN A 145 10.95 -10.76 5.57
N LYS A 146 10.36 -10.60 6.77
CA LYS A 146 9.81 -11.72 7.54
C LYS A 146 8.70 -12.48 6.81
N GLU A 147 7.90 -11.80 5.98
CA GLU A 147 6.85 -12.45 5.19
C GLU A 147 7.39 -13.31 4.04
N ASP A 148 8.53 -12.94 3.42
CA ASP A 148 9.14 -13.77 2.37
C ASP A 148 9.56 -15.15 2.92
N PHE A 149 10.10 -15.19 4.14
CA PHE A 149 10.53 -16.43 4.79
C PHE A 149 9.37 -17.34 5.26
N GLN A 150 8.16 -16.81 5.44
CA GLN A 150 6.99 -17.62 5.79
C GLN A 150 6.29 -18.15 4.53
N ALA A 151 6.22 -17.34 3.47
CA ALA A 151 5.66 -17.76 2.18
C ALA A 151 6.50 -18.88 1.52
N GLU A 152 7.83 -18.83 1.63
CA GLU A 152 8.71 -19.88 1.09
C GLU A 152 8.63 -21.22 1.86
N GLN A 153 8.31 -21.19 3.16
CA GLN A 153 8.20 -22.42 3.95
C GLN A 153 6.86 -23.13 3.82
N GLU A 154 5.75 -22.39 3.62
CA GLU A 154 4.44 -23.00 3.36
C GLU A 154 4.35 -23.69 1.98
N ASP A 155 5.03 -23.15 0.96
CA ASP A 155 5.09 -23.77 -0.38
C ASP A 155 5.88 -25.10 -0.38
N ILE A 156 6.87 -25.26 0.50
CA ILE A 156 7.66 -26.51 0.62
C ILE A 156 6.85 -27.62 1.34
N THR A 157 5.95 -27.25 2.26
CA THR A 157 5.18 -28.23 3.06
C THR A 157 3.90 -28.75 2.40
N ASN A 158 3.40 -28.10 1.34
CA ASN A 158 2.18 -28.52 0.64
C ASN A 158 2.43 -29.44 -0.58
N ASP A 159 3.68 -29.81 -0.85
CA ASP A 159 4.09 -30.77 -1.89
C ASP A 159 4.74 -32.05 -1.30
N SER A 160 4.36 -32.42 -0.07
CA SER A 160 4.82 -33.65 0.62
C SER A 160 3.66 -34.47 1.18
#